data_AF-A0A8T4BR33-F1
#
_entry.id   AF-A0A8T4BR33-F1
#
_cell.length_a   1.000
_cell.length_b   1.000
_cell.length_c   1.000
_cell.angle_alpha   90.00
_cell.angle_beta   90.00
_cell.angle_gamma   90.00
#
_symmetry.space_group_name_H-M   'P 1'
#
loop_
_entity.id
_entity.type
_entity.pdbx_description
1 polymer ?
#
loop_
_entity_poly.entity_id
_entity_poly.type
_entity_poly.pdbx_seq_one_letter_code
_entity_poly.pdbx_strand_id
1 'polypeptide(L)'
;MHKEILDKMAALITAAFGLVAALAWNDAIKTVFKEIFGTADAIGPMLAYAVIITIIAVILTLTVARAASRAKSLMRQEIFQCKLCEFTTKIESEFIEHTMKDHAASQDKFLSK
;
A
#
# COMPACT_ATOMS: atom_id res chain seq x y z
N MET A 1 -1.16 -22.60 12.30
CA MET A 1 -0.40 -22.29 13.53
C MET A 1 1.03 -21.80 13.24
N HIS A 2 1.91 -22.57 12.60
CA HIS A 2 3.31 -22.13 12.38
C HIS A 2 3.47 -20.86 11.51
N LYS A 3 2.66 -20.73 10.44
CA LYS A 3 2.68 -19.53 9.58
C LYS A 3 2.32 -18.25 10.33
N GLU A 4 1.28 -18.31 11.17
CA GLU A 4 0.83 -17.16 11.95
C GLU A 4 1.89 -16.69 12.95
N ILE A 5 2.58 -17.62 13.61
CA ILE A 5 3.71 -17.29 14.50
C ILE A 5 4.82 -16.60 13.70
N LEU A 6 5.18 -17.13 12.53
CA LEU A 6 6.22 -16.54 11.68
C LEU A 6 5.85 -15.12 11.22
N ASP A 7 4.59 -14.89 10.82
CA ASP A 7 4.09 -13.59 10.40
C ASP A 7 4.15 -12.56 11.55
N LYS A 8 3.75 -12.96 12.77
CA LYS A 8 3.84 -12.08 13.94
C LYS A 8 5.28 -11.79 14.33
N MET A 9 6.16 -12.78 14.28
CA MET A 9 7.58 -12.58 14.56
C MET A 9 8.23 -11.66 13.53
N ALA A 10 7.93 -11.85 12.23
CA ALA A 10 8.40 -10.95 11.18
C ALA A 10 7.94 -9.51 11.42
N ALA A 11 6.65 -9.30 11.75
CA ALA A 11 6.12 -7.98 12.03
C ALA A 11 6.81 -7.31 13.24
N LEU A 12 7.03 -8.05 14.33
CA LEU A 12 7.73 -7.54 15.52
C LEU A 12 9.18 -7.17 15.21
N ILE A 13 9.89 -8.01 14.47
CA ILE A 13 11.27 -7.77 14.06
C ILE A 13 11.35 -6.54 13.15
N THR A 14 10.49 -6.44 12.14
CA THR A 14 10.43 -5.29 11.24
C THR A 14 10.12 -4.00 12.00
N ALA A 15 9.21 -4.03 12.97
CA ALA A 15 8.91 -2.86 13.80
C ALA A 15 10.10 -2.45 14.67
N ALA A 16 10.76 -3.41 15.32
CA ALA A 16 11.94 -3.15 16.15
C ALA A 16 13.09 -2.54 15.33
N PHE A 17 13.43 -3.13 14.18
CA PHE A 17 14.45 -2.58 13.29
C PHE A 17 14.03 -1.25 12.66
N GLY A 18 12.74 -1.06 12.38
CA GLY A 18 12.20 0.22 11.92
C GLY A 18 12.44 1.35 12.93
N LEU A 19 12.23 1.08 14.22
CA LEU A 19 12.53 2.02 15.31
C LEU A 19 14.03 2.31 15.41
N VAL A 20 14.86 1.28 15.41
CA VAL A 20 16.33 1.44 15.46
C VAL A 20 16.83 2.26 14.26
N ALA A 21 16.32 1.98 13.06
CA ALA A 21 16.66 2.74 11.86
C ALA A 21 16.24 4.21 11.98
N ALA A 22 15.03 4.49 12.47
CA ALA A 22 14.56 5.87 12.65
C ALA A 22 15.47 6.67 13.59
N LEU A 23 15.90 6.06 14.69
CA LEU A 23 16.83 6.68 15.65
C LEU A 23 18.22 6.89 15.04
N ALA A 24 18.77 5.88 14.37
CA ALA A 24 20.08 5.98 13.75
C ALA A 24 20.16 7.07 12.67
N TRP A 25 19.12 7.20 11.84
CA TRP A 25 19.06 8.24 10.80
C TRP A 25 18.93 9.65 11.39
N ASN A 26 18.17 9.83 12.49
CA ASN A 26 18.11 11.10 13.20
C ASN A 26 19.50 11.55 13.67
N ASP A 27 20.23 10.65 14.32
CA ASP A 27 21.55 10.97 14.89
C ASP A 27 22.61 11.15 13.79
N ALA A 28 22.55 10.36 12.72
CA ALA A 28 23.44 10.50 11.57
C ALA A 28 23.29 11.89 10.92
N ILE A 29 22.06 12.32 10.64
CA ILE A 29 21.83 13.63 10.01
C ILE A 29 22.32 14.75 10.94
N LYS A 30 22.01 14.69 12.25
CA LYS A 30 22.49 15.70 13.22
C LYS A 30 24.01 15.78 13.26
N THR A 31 24.69 14.63 13.20
CA THR A 31 26.16 14.56 13.18
C THR A 31 26.72 15.22 11.91
N VAL A 32 26.15 14.91 10.74
CA VAL A 32 26.53 15.58 9.47
C VAL A 32 26.35 17.10 9.57
N PHE A 33 25.24 17.57 10.14
CA PHE A 33 25.03 19.01 10.34
C PHE A 33 26.03 19.63 11.30
N LYS A 34 26.42 18.91 12.36
CA LYS A 34 27.46 19.35 13.29
C LYS A 34 28.80 19.51 12.58
N GLU A 35 29.19 18.56 11.73
CA GLU A 35 30.43 18.63 10.96
C GLU A 35 30.43 19.80 9.96
N ILE A 36 29.29 20.10 9.32
CA ILE A 36 29.19 21.16 8.31
C ILE A 36 29.07 22.56 8.94
N PHE A 37 28.28 22.72 10.00
CA PHE A 37 27.92 24.03 10.58
C PHE A 37 28.57 24.31 11.94
N GLY A 38 29.35 23.37 12.49
CA GLY A 38 30.03 23.47 13.78
C GLY A 38 29.11 23.30 15.00
N THR A 39 27.94 23.96 15.00
CA THR A 39 26.93 23.85 16.07
C THR A 39 25.61 23.35 15.52
N ALA A 40 25.28 22.08 15.78
CA ALA A 40 24.00 21.51 15.36
C ALA A 40 22.81 22.11 16.13
N ASP A 41 23.04 22.67 17.32
CA ASP A 41 22.01 23.23 18.20
C ASP A 41 21.68 24.70 17.91
N ALA A 42 22.37 25.33 16.96
CA ALA A 42 22.00 26.66 16.53
C ALA A 42 20.69 26.64 15.72
N ILE A 43 19.92 27.73 15.84
CA ILE A 43 18.60 27.87 15.21
C ILE A 43 18.67 27.67 13.69
N GLY A 44 19.71 28.20 13.03
CA GLY A 44 19.90 28.07 11.58
C GLY A 44 20.00 26.60 11.12
N PRO A 45 20.98 25.83 11.61
CA PRO A 45 21.12 24.40 11.34
C PRO A 45 19.86 23.58 11.68
N MET A 46 19.16 23.88 12.78
CA MET A 46 17.90 23.20 13.13
C MET A 46 16.77 23.46 12.12
N LEU A 47 16.64 24.70 11.63
CA LEU A 47 15.67 25.04 10.59
C LEU A 47 15.99 24.35 9.27
N ALA A 48 17.26 24.32 8.86
CA ALA A 48 17.70 23.60 7.67
C ALA A 48 17.44 22.08 7.79
N TYR A 49 17.71 21.49 8.96
CA TYR A 49 17.39 20.10 9.27
C TYR A 49 15.88 19.82 9.10
N ALA A 50 15.02 20.64 9.69
CA ALA A 50 13.56 20.47 9.63
C ALA A 50 13.02 20.53 8.19
N VAL A 51 13.50 21.48 7.39
CA VAL A 51 13.10 21.62 5.98
C VAL A 51 13.54 20.39 5.18
N ILE A 52 14.78 19.95 5.33
CA ILE A 52 15.32 18.79 4.59
C ILE A 52 14.54 17.51 4.92
N ILE A 53 14.30 17.25 6.20
CA ILE A 53 13.53 16.06 6.62
C ILE A 53 12.08 16.12 6.12
N THR A 54 11.47 17.30 6.11
CA THR A 54 10.10 17.46 5.60
C THR A 54 10.03 17.16 4.10
N ILE A 55 10.99 17.66 3.32
CA ILE A 55 11.06 17.36 1.88
C ILE A 55 11.22 15.86 1.64
N ILE A 56 12.15 15.21 2.36
CA ILE A 56 12.36 13.77 2.25
C ILE A 56 11.07 13.01 2.63
N ALA A 57 10.41 13.38 3.74
CA ALA A 57 9.18 12.76 4.17
C ALA A 57 8.05 12.89 3.14
N VAL A 58 7.89 14.06 2.51
CA VAL A 58 6.89 14.28 1.45
C VAL A 58 7.21 13.39 0.23
N ILE A 59 8.47 13.34 -0.21
CA ILE A 59 8.87 12.50 -1.34
C ILE A 59 8.58 11.02 -1.05
N LEU A 60 8.98 10.52 0.12
CA LEU A 60 8.76 9.12 0.51
C LEU A 60 7.27 8.80 0.62
N THR A 61 6.48 9.64 1.28
CA THR A 61 5.03 9.44 1.43
C THR A 61 4.31 9.43 0.09
N LEU A 62 4.66 10.33 -0.85
CA LEU A 62 4.11 10.31 -2.21
C LEU A 62 4.51 9.06 -2.99
N THR A 63 5.73 8.56 -2.79
CA THR A 63 6.21 7.34 -3.46
C THR A 63 5.47 6.10 -2.97
N VAL A 64 5.29 5.99 -1.64
CA VAL A 64 4.50 4.91 -1.01
C VAL A 64 3.03 4.99 -1.44
N ALA A 65 2.43 6.19 -1.45
CA ALA A 65 1.04 6.38 -1.88
C ALA A 65 0.82 5.90 -3.33
N ARG A 66 1.75 6.23 -4.24
CA ARG A 66 1.72 5.78 -5.63
C ARG A 66 1.94 4.28 -5.77
N ALA A 67 2.84 3.69 -4.99
CA ALA A 67 3.06 2.24 -4.99
C ALA A 67 1.80 1.50 -4.50
N ALA A 68 1.19 1.98 -3.42
CA ALA A 68 -0.04 1.43 -2.86
C ALA A 68 -1.22 1.53 -3.85
N SER A 69 -1.37 2.67 -4.55
CA SER A 69 -2.42 2.83 -5.56
C SER A 69 -2.24 1.86 -6.74
N ARG A 70 -0.99 1.65 -7.20
CA ARG A 70 -0.67 0.67 -8.25
C ARG A 70 -0.93 -0.76 -7.81
N ALA A 71 -0.56 -1.12 -6.58
CA ALA A 71 -0.87 -2.43 -6.03
C ALA A 71 -2.39 -2.67 -5.97
N LYS A 72 -3.16 -1.67 -5.52
CA LYS A 72 -4.63 -1.74 -5.47
C LYS A 72 -5.27 -1.86 -6.86
N SER A 73 -4.73 -1.21 -7.89
CA SER A 73 -5.27 -1.36 -9.26
C SER A 73 -5.00 -2.75 -9.83
N LEU A 74 -3.86 -3.38 -9.52
CA LEU A 74 -3.55 -4.75 -9.93
C LEU A 74 -4.37 -5.78 -9.15
N MET A 75 -4.72 -5.47 -7.90
CA MET A 75 -5.53 -6.32 -7.03
C MET A 75 -7.04 -6.03 -7.11
N ARG A 76 -7.50 -5.25 -8.10
CA ARG A 76 -8.93 -5.02 -8.33
C ARG A 76 -9.56 -6.33 -8.83
N GLN A 77 -10.10 -7.12 -7.91
CA GLN A 77 -10.97 -8.24 -8.25
C GLN A 77 -12.35 -7.66 -8.57
N GLU A 78 -12.74 -7.65 -9.84
CA GLU A 78 -14.12 -7.34 -10.21
C GLU A 78 -15.01 -8.50 -9.78
N ILE A 79 -15.98 -8.23 -8.92
CA ILE A 79 -16.99 -9.22 -8.52
C ILE A 79 -18.10 -9.17 -9.57
N PHE A 80 -18.20 -10.22 -10.35
CA PHE A 80 -19.30 -10.44 -11.28
C PHE A 80 -20.50 -10.94 -10.51
N GLN A 81 -21.58 -10.15 -10.50
CA GLN A 81 -22.84 -10.51 -9.88
C GLN A 81 -23.85 -10.85 -10.96
N CYS A 82 -24.50 -12.01 -10.82
CA CYS A 82 -25.65 -12.33 -11.65
C CYS A 82 -26.82 -11.40 -11.27
N LYS A 83 -27.48 -10.80 -12.26
CA LYS A 83 -28.67 -9.96 -12.01
C LYS A 83 -29.96 -10.77 -11.82
N LEU A 84 -29.92 -12.06 -12.13
CA LEU A 84 -31.08 -12.95 -12.16
C LEU A 84 -31.22 -13.78 -10.88
N CYS A 85 -30.12 -14.01 -10.16
CA CYS A 85 -30.08 -14.78 -8.93
C CYS A 85 -28.98 -14.25 -8.00
N GLU A 86 -28.83 -14.86 -6.81
CA GLU A 86 -27.85 -14.44 -5.78
C GLU A 86 -26.41 -14.93 -6.05
N PHE A 87 -26.12 -15.44 -7.26
CA PHE A 87 -24.78 -15.92 -7.62
C PHE A 87 -23.78 -14.76 -7.81
N THR A 88 -22.61 -14.87 -7.17
CA THR A 88 -21.51 -13.91 -7.33
C THR A 88 -20.18 -14.64 -7.41
N THR A 89 -19.33 -14.26 -8.36
CA THR A 89 -17.97 -14.81 -8.48
C THR A 89 -16.96 -13.71 -8.81
N LYS A 90 -15.69 -13.97 -8.52
CA LYS A 90 -14.56 -13.13 -8.90
C LYS A 90 -13.89 -13.61 -10.20
N ILE A 91 -14.37 -14.71 -10.77
CA ILE A 91 -13.78 -15.38 -11.93
C ILE A 91 -14.76 -15.23 -13.10
N GLU A 92 -14.35 -14.50 -14.14
CA GLU A 92 -15.21 -14.22 -15.30
C GLU A 92 -15.69 -15.49 -16.01
N SER A 93 -14.83 -16.51 -16.15
CA SER A 93 -15.20 -17.78 -16.80
C SER A 93 -16.31 -18.51 -16.05
N GLU A 94 -16.29 -18.50 -14.71
CA GLU A 94 -17.36 -19.08 -13.90
C GLU A 94 -18.68 -18.31 -14.07
N PHE A 95 -18.61 -16.99 -14.22
CA PHE A 95 -19.78 -16.15 -14.48
C PHE A 95 -20.40 -16.44 -15.85
N ILE A 96 -19.58 -16.54 -16.90
CA ILE A 96 -20.06 -16.90 -18.25
C ILE A 96 -20.66 -18.29 -18.25
N GLU A 97 -20.00 -19.27 -17.63
CA GLU A 97 -20.50 -20.64 -17.55
C GLU A 97 -21.85 -20.73 -16.81
N HIS A 98 -21.98 -20.06 -15.65
CA HIS A 98 -23.23 -19.96 -14.90
C HIS A 98 -24.34 -19.31 -15.73
N THR A 99 -24.07 -18.14 -16.33
CA THR A 99 -25.09 -17.44 -17.13
C THR A 99 -25.51 -18.23 -18.37
N MET A 100 -24.60 -18.99 -18.99
CA MET A 100 -24.92 -19.85 -20.12
C MET A 100 -25.66 -21.13 -19.72
N LYS A 101 -25.36 -21.73 -18.57
CA LYS A 101 -26.03 -22.97 -18.14
C LYS A 101 -27.39 -22.70 -17.49
N ASP A 102 -27.42 -21.74 -16.58
CA ASP A 102 -28.59 -21.49 -15.72
C ASP A 102 -29.53 -20.44 -16.31
N HIS A 103 -29.03 -19.58 -17.20
CA HIS A 103 -29.75 -18.41 -17.72
C HIS A 103 -29.63 -18.21 -19.24
N ALA A 104 -29.23 -19.25 -20.00
CA ALA A 104 -29.05 -19.19 -21.46
C ALA A 104 -30.25 -18.59 -22.22
N ALA A 105 -31.47 -18.92 -21.80
CA ALA A 105 -32.71 -18.47 -22.44
C ALA A 105 -33.15 -17.04 -22.05
N SER A 106 -32.38 -16.33 -21.23
CA SER A 106 -32.69 -14.94 -20.85
C SER A 106 -32.02 -13.89 -21.75
N GLN A 107 -31.08 -14.29 -22.64
CA GLN A 107 -30.38 -13.38 -23.56
C GLN A 107 -31.33 -12.65 -24.53
N ASP A 108 -32.47 -13.24 -24.85
CA ASP A 108 -33.47 -12.71 -25.78
C ASP A 108 -34.05 -11.36 -25.30
N LYS A 109 -34.06 -11.13 -23.98
CA LYS A 109 -34.56 -9.89 -23.37
C LYS A 109 -33.53 -8.75 -23.37
N PHE A 110 -32.24 -9.07 -23.54
CA PHE A 110 -31.15 -8.08 -23.53
C PHE A 110 -30.82 -7.50 -24.91
N LEU A 111 -31.27 -8.13 -26.01
CA LEU A 111 -31.05 -7.65 -27.38
C LEU A 111 -32.26 -6.91 -28.00
N SER A 112 -33.30 -6.65 -27.20
CA SER A 112 -34.56 -6.06 -27.67
C SER A 112 -34.70 -4.54 -27.44
N LYS A 113 -33.71 -3.82 -26.91
CA LYS A 113 -33.78 -2.36 -26.78
C LYS A 113 -32.43 -1.67 -26.92
#